data_AF-A0A502FRY9-F1
#
_entry.id   AF-A0A502FRY9-F1
#
_cell.length_a   1.000
_cell.length_b   1.000
_cell.length_c   1.000
_cell.angle_alpha   90.00
_cell.angle_beta   90.00
_cell.angle_gamma   90.00
#
_symmetry.space_group_name_H-M   'P 1'
#
loop_
_entity.id
_entity.type
_entity.pdbx_description
1 polymer ?
#
loop_
_entity_poly.entity_id
_entity_poly.type
_entity_poly.pdbx_seq_one_letter_code
_entity_poly.pdbx_strand_id
1 'polypeptide(L)'
;MVLELYVAARERRHIAVSRLCDLSGGSTTTALRHIEALEALGYLIRKTDPEDGRRLIVSTLPPLLDAAEQWLDLQIAEFRIQGYRSD
;
A
#
# COMPACT_ATOMS: atom_id res chain seq x y z
N MET A 1 5.82 -0.35 -0.70
CA MET A 1 4.53 -0.60 -1.39
C MET A 1 3.30 -0.19 -0.57
N VAL A 2 3.00 -0.81 0.58
CA VAL A 2 1.78 -0.47 1.36
C VAL A 2 1.71 1.00 1.74
N LEU A 3 2.82 1.58 2.19
CA LEU A 3 2.89 3.01 2.51
C LEU A 3 2.60 3.91 1.30
N GLU A 4 3.08 3.53 0.11
CA GLU A 4 2.80 4.27 -1.13
C GLU A 4 1.31 4.21 -1.50
N LEU A 5 0.67 3.05 -1.31
CA LEU A 5 -0.77 2.88 -1.51
C LEU A 5 -1.59 3.70 -0.50
N TYR A 6 -1.14 3.74 0.76
CA TYR A 6 -1.74 4.56 1.81
C TYR A 6 -1.65 6.05 1.47
N VAL A 7 -0.45 6.56 1.14
CA VAL A 7 -0.25 7.97 0.77
C VAL A 7 -1.08 8.32 -0.46
N ALA A 8 -1.03 7.52 -1.52
CA ALA A 8 -1.81 7.75 -2.74
C ALA A 8 -3.32 7.80 -2.45
N ALA A 9 -3.82 6.92 -1.60
CA ALA A 9 -5.23 6.93 -1.20
C ALA A 9 -5.63 8.17 -0.39
N ARG A 10 -4.79 8.61 0.57
CA ARG A 10 -5.02 9.84 1.34
C ARG A 10 -4.99 11.10 0.46
N GLU A 11 -4.16 11.09 -0.58
CA GLU A 11 -4.09 12.14 -1.61
C GLU A 11 -5.19 12.02 -2.67
N ARG A 12 -6.06 11.00 -2.61
CA ARG A 12 -7.07 10.69 -3.63
C ARG A 12 -6.47 10.54 -5.04
N ARG A 13 -5.26 9.99 -5.10
CA ARG A 13 -4.47 9.81 -6.31
C ARG A 13 -4.44 8.34 -6.72
N HIS A 14 -4.62 8.08 -8.01
CA HIS A 14 -4.34 6.77 -8.59
C HIS A 14 -2.83 6.60 -8.82
N ILE A 15 -2.31 5.40 -8.60
CA ILE A 15 -0.91 5.08 -8.90
C ILE A 15 -0.85 3.97 -9.94
N ALA A 16 0.03 4.11 -10.91
CA ALA A 16 0.23 3.07 -11.90
C ALA A 16 0.98 1.88 -11.32
N VAL A 17 0.65 0.69 -11.84
CA VAL A 17 1.31 -0.56 -11.45
C VAL A 17 2.82 -0.46 -11.66
N SER A 18 3.27 0.09 -12.78
CA SER A 18 4.71 0.29 -13.06
C SER A 18 5.38 1.17 -12.00
N ARG A 19 4.79 2.32 -11.69
CA ARG A 19 5.31 3.23 -10.66
C ARG A 19 5.35 2.58 -9.27
N LEU A 20 4.34 1.79 -8.94
CA LEU A 20 4.30 1.07 -7.67
C LEU A 20 5.38 -0.03 -7.60
N CYS A 21 5.70 -0.67 -8.73
CA CYS A 21 6.83 -1.60 -8.83
C CYS A 21 8.16 -0.88 -8.61
N ASP A 22 8.38 0.27 -9.24
CA ASP A 22 9.60 1.09 -9.07
C ASP A 22 9.80 1.50 -7.59
N LEU A 23 8.70 1.85 -6.91
CA LEU A 23 8.71 2.26 -5.50
C LEU A 23 8.68 1.09 -4.51
N SER A 24 8.60 -0.15 -4.98
CA SER A 24 8.50 -1.32 -4.10
C SER A 24 9.79 -1.63 -3.34
N GLY A 25 10.94 -1.18 -3.86
CA GLY A 25 12.26 -1.51 -3.34
C GLY A 25 12.74 -2.94 -3.66
N GLY A 26 11.94 -3.74 -4.39
CA GLY A 26 12.27 -5.10 -4.81
C GLY A 26 12.31 -5.25 -6.34
N SER A 27 12.43 -6.49 -6.83
CA SER A 27 12.28 -6.77 -8.26
C SER A 27 10.84 -6.53 -8.72
N THR A 28 10.67 -6.20 -10.00
CA THR A 28 9.34 -6.06 -10.62
C THR A 28 8.46 -7.29 -10.41
N THR A 29 9.02 -8.49 -10.53
CA THR A 29 8.28 -9.74 -10.34
C THR A 29 7.79 -9.91 -8.89
N THR A 30 8.61 -9.56 -7.91
CA THR A 30 8.23 -9.57 -6.49
C THR A 30 7.15 -8.53 -6.22
N ALA A 31 7.28 -7.33 -6.75
CA ALA A 31 6.28 -6.28 -6.62
C ALA A 31 4.92 -6.71 -7.20
N LEU A 32 4.90 -7.30 -8.39
CA LEU A 32 3.67 -7.79 -9.02
C LEU A 32 2.99 -8.89 -8.19
N ARG A 33 3.77 -9.80 -7.60
CA ARG A 33 3.24 -10.82 -6.68
C ARG A 33 2.62 -10.21 -5.43
N HIS A 34 3.21 -9.15 -4.88
CA HIS A 34 2.61 -8.44 -3.76
C HIS A 34 1.31 -7.72 -4.15
N ILE A 35 1.26 -7.09 -5.33
CA ILE A 35 0.03 -6.45 -5.83
C ILE A 35 -1.08 -7.49 -6.01
N GLU A 36 -0.76 -8.64 -6.60
CA GLU A 36 -1.70 -9.75 -6.78
C GLU A 36 -2.22 -10.30 -5.45
N ALA A 37 -1.33 -10.48 -4.46
CA ALA A 37 -1.73 -10.92 -3.12
C ALA A 37 -2.65 -9.90 -2.43
N LEU A 38 -2.33 -8.60 -2.52
CA LEU A 38 -3.16 -7.54 -1.93
C LEU A 38 -4.52 -7.44 -2.61
N GLU A 39 -4.59 -7.61 -3.94
CA GLU A 39 -5.85 -7.65 -4.66
C GLU A 39 -6.69 -8.87 -4.26
N ALA A 40 -6.08 -10.05 -4.16
CA ALA A 40 -6.76 -11.27 -3.73
C ALA A 40 -7.32 -11.18 -2.30
N LEU A 41 -6.67 -10.39 -1.44
CA LEU A 41 -7.12 -10.13 -0.07
C LEU A 41 -8.15 -8.99 0.03
N GLY A 42 -8.51 -8.34 -1.08
CA GLY A 42 -9.49 -7.25 -1.08
C GLY A 42 -8.95 -5.91 -0.55
N TYR A 43 -7.64 -5.71 -0.59
CA TYR A 43 -7.00 -4.46 -0.15
C TYR A 43 -6.87 -3.40 -1.25
N LEU A 44 -6.91 -3.82 -2.51
CA LEU A 44 -6.85 -2.93 -3.67
C LEU A 44 -7.57 -3.56 -4.86
N ILE A 45 -7.79 -2.75 -5.89
CA ILE A 45 -8.21 -3.22 -7.22
C ILE A 45 -7.31 -2.66 -8.30
N ARG A 46 -7.08 -3.43 -9.36
CA ARG A 46 -6.46 -2.96 -10.62
C ARG A 46 -7.55 -2.61 -11.63
N LYS A 47 -7.35 -1.49 -12.34
CA LYS A 47 -8.19 -1.08 -13.47
C LYS A 47 -7.33 -0.51 -14.59
N THR A 48 -7.81 -0.58 -15.82
CA THR A 48 -7.21 0.14 -16.94
C THR A 48 -7.29 1.65 -16.68
N ASP A 49 -6.20 2.36 -16.95
CA ASP A 49 -6.15 3.80 -16.86
C ASP A 49 -7.07 4.40 -17.94
N PRO A 50 -8.08 5.20 -17.58
CA PRO A 50 -8.99 5.79 -18.57
C PRO A 50 -8.30 6.75 -19.54
N GLU A 51 -7.16 7.34 -19.13
CA GLU A 51 -6.38 8.27 -19.96
C GLU A 51 -5.35 7.54 -20.85
N ASP A 52 -4.98 6.31 -20.47
CA ASP A 52 -4.04 5.46 -21.21
C ASP A 52 -4.43 3.99 -21.10
N GLY A 53 -5.17 3.48 -22.10
CA GLY A 53 -5.68 2.10 -22.12
C GLY A 53 -4.61 1.00 -22.04
N ARG A 54 -3.32 1.33 -22.22
CA ARG A 54 -2.20 0.38 -22.10
C ARG A 54 -1.69 0.28 -20.67
N ARG A 55 -2.07 1.21 -19.80
CA ARG A 55 -1.59 1.34 -18.44
C ARG A 55 -2.60 0.77 -17.46
N LEU A 56 -2.10 0.07 -16.45
CA LEU A 56 -2.89 -0.36 -15.30
C LEU A 56 -2.63 0.58 -14.12
N ILE A 57 -3.69 1.00 -13.47
CA ILE A 57 -3.66 1.79 -12.23
C ILE A 57 -4.30 0.99 -11.11
N VAL A 58 -3.80 1.20 -9.89
CA VAL A 58 -4.38 0.63 -8.68
C VAL A 58 -5.21 1.67 -7.93
N SER A 59 -6.29 1.21 -7.33
CA SER A 59 -7.08 1.97 -6.37
C SER A 59 -7.11 1.20 -5.06
N THR A 60 -6.71 1.86 -3.98
CA THR A 60 -6.75 1.30 -2.62
C THR A 60 -8.20 1.16 -2.16
N LEU A 61 -8.51 0.07 -1.47
CA LEU A 61 -9.81 -0.15 -0.84
C LEU A 61 -9.74 0.21 0.66
N PRO A 62 -10.87 0.57 1.29
CA PRO A 62 -10.91 0.92 2.72
C PRO A 62 -10.20 -0.06 3.66
N PRO A 63 -10.31 -1.41 3.49
CA PRO A 63 -9.64 -2.35 4.38
C PRO A 63 -8.12 -2.17 4.49
N LEU A 64 -7.45 -1.67 3.44
CA LEU A 64 -6.00 -1.44 3.50
C LEU A 64 -5.67 -0.25 4.41
N LEU A 65 -6.50 0.81 4.35
CA LEU A 65 -6.31 1.99 5.17
C LEU A 65 -6.52 1.64 6.65
N ASP A 66 -7.62 0.95 6.94
CA ASP A 66 -7.96 0.54 8.30
C ASP A 66 -6.84 -0.35 8.89
N ALA A 67 -6.37 -1.34 8.13
CA ALA A 67 -5.29 -2.22 8.56
C ALA A 67 -3.96 -1.46 8.75
N ALA A 68 -3.63 -0.51 7.88
CA ALA A 68 -2.41 0.29 7.98
C ALA A 68 -2.43 1.22 9.20
N GLU A 69 -3.56 1.88 9.46
CA GLU A 69 -3.76 2.75 10.62
C GLU A 69 -3.71 1.94 11.92
N GLN A 70 -4.43 0.81 11.99
CA GLN A 70 -4.39 -0.08 13.14
C GLN A 70 -2.97 -0.60 13.42
N TRP A 71 -2.26 -1.04 12.39
CA TRP A 71 -0.88 -1.51 12.54
C TRP A 71 0.03 -0.39 13.05
N LEU A 72 -0.09 0.83 12.51
CA LEU A 72 0.71 1.98 12.93
C LEU A 72 0.45 2.33 14.39
N ASP A 73 -0.81 2.35 14.83
CA ASP A 73 -1.18 2.62 16.21
C ASP A 73 -0.59 1.57 17.17
N LEU A 74 -0.65 0.28 16.80
CA LEU A 74 -0.05 -0.79 17.58
C LEU A 74 1.46 -0.64 17.71
N GLN A 75 2.15 -0.29 16.61
CA GLN A 75 3.61 -0.09 16.63
C GLN A 75 4.02 1.14 17.46
N ILE A 76 3.27 2.25 17.36
CA ILE A 76 3.54 3.45 18.17
C ILE A 76 3.32 3.15 19.67
N ALA A 77 2.26 2.41 20.00
CA ALA A 77 1.97 2.02 21.37
C ALA A 77 3.08 1.10 21.94
N GLU A 78 3.51 0.10 21.17
CA GLU A 78 4.60 -0.80 21.54
C GLU A 78 5.90 -0.03 21.79
N PHE A 79 6.27 0.89 20.88
CA PHE A 79 7.48 1.71 21.04
C PHE A 79 7.43 2.59 22.29
N ARG A 80 6.27 3.16 22.62
CA ARG A 80 6.08 3.96 23.85
C ARG A 80 6.27 3.12 25.12
N ILE A 81 5.81 1.87 25.12
CA ILE A 81 5.97 0.95 26.25
C ILE A 81 7.44 0.55 26.43
N GLN A 82 8.14 0.27 25.32
CA GLN A 82 9.56 -0.09 25.38
C GLN A 82 10.43 1.08 25.88
N GLY A 83 10.16 2.32 25.43
CA GLY A 83 10.85 3.51 25.92
C GLY A 83 10.66 3.76 27.42
N TYR A 84 9.52 3.38 28.00
CA TYR A 84 9.23 3.49 29.44
C TYR A 84 9.92 2.40 30.29
N ARG A 85 10.45 1.34 29.68
CA ARG A 85 11.13 0.23 30.38
C ARG A 85 12.65 0.39 30.44
N SER A 86 13.20 1.45 29.83
CA SER A 86 14.64 1.71 29.77
C SER A 86 15.11 2.84 30.69
N ASP A 87 14.20 3.46 31.44
CA ASP A 87 14.46 4.36 32.59
C ASP A 87 14.14 3.63 33.91
#